data_AF-A0A926DX24-F1
#
_entry.id   AF-A0A926DX24-F1
#
_cell.length_a   1.000
_cell.length_b   1.000
_cell.length_c   1.000
_cell.angle_alpha   90.00
_cell.angle_beta   90.00
_cell.angle_gamma   90.00
#
_symmetry.space_group_name_H-M   'P 1'
#
loop_
_entity.id
_entity.type
_entity.pdbx_description
1 polymer ?
#
loop_
_entity_poly.entity_id
_entity_poly.type
_entity_poly.pdbx_seq_one_letter_code
_entity_poly.pdbx_strand_id
1 'polypeptide(L)' 'KKYENIDKLTREILIELVDYIKVYEGGDISIKFKFADELRRIMEYVEINRDL' A
#
# COMPACT_ATOMS: atom_id res chain seq x y z
N LYS A 1 -13.56 -4.89 0.92
CA LYS A 1 -14.49 -4.61 2.05
C LYS A 1 -13.84 -4.14 3.35
N LYS A 2 -12.88 -4.84 3.99
CA LYS A 2 -12.37 -4.42 5.33
C LYS A 2 -11.66 -3.05 5.32
N TYR A 3 -11.11 -2.61 4.19
CA TYR A 3 -10.34 -1.36 4.06
C TYR A 3 -10.64 -0.57 2.77
N GLU A 4 -11.86 -0.69 2.23
CA GLU A 4 -12.27 0.21 1.13
C GLU A 4 -12.60 1.59 1.71
N ASN A 5 -12.11 2.67 1.08
CA ASN A 5 -12.34 4.06 1.47
C ASN A 5 -11.76 4.45 2.84
N ILE A 6 -10.48 4.16 3.09
CA ILE A 6 -9.79 4.60 4.31
C ILE A 6 -9.72 6.14 4.33
N ASP A 7 -10.50 6.77 5.20
CA ASP A 7 -10.47 8.22 5.45
C ASP A 7 -9.41 8.61 6.49
N LYS A 8 -8.98 7.65 7.32
CA LYS A 8 -8.04 7.85 8.43
C LYS A 8 -7.10 6.67 8.60
N LEU A 9 -5.83 6.97 8.84
CA LEU A 9 -4.82 5.98 9.21
C LEU A 9 -4.86 5.75 10.73
N THR A 10 -5.58 4.71 11.16
CA THR A 10 -5.56 4.28 12.57
C THR A 10 -4.29 3.48 12.87
N ARG A 11 -3.94 3.35 14.16
CA ARG A 11 -2.80 2.55 14.60
C ARG A 11 -2.86 1.10 14.08
N GLU A 12 -4.06 0.51 14.06
CA GLU A 12 -4.29 -0.84 13.56
C GLU A 12 -3.99 -0.95 12.07
N ILE A 13 -4.51 0.01 11.27
CA ILE A 13 -4.25 0.10 9.83
C ILE A 13 -2.76 0.29 9.55
N LEU A 14 -2.07 1.14 10.33
CA LEU A 14 -0.63 1.37 10.20
C LEU A 14 0.16 0.07 10.44
N ILE A 15 -0.15 -0.67 11.51
CA ILE A 15 0.55 -1.92 11.83
C ILE A 15 0.34 -2.99 10.75
N GLU A 16 -0.88 -3.10 10.23
CA GLU A 16 -1.20 -4.09 9.21
C GLU A 16 -0.63 -3.73 7.84
N LEU A 17 -0.79 -2.49 7.38
CA LEU A 17 -0.58 -2.13 5.98
C LEU A 17 0.71 -1.38 5.68
N VAL A 18 1.35 -0.75 6.67
CA VAL A 18 2.52 0.11 6.45
C VAL A 18 3.80 -0.64 6.76
N ASP A 19 4.72 -0.65 5.79
CA ASP A 19 6.06 -1.20 5.92
C ASP A 19 6.94 -0.23 6.71
N TYR A 20 7.09 1.00 6.21
CA TYR A 20 7.77 2.07 6.92
C TYR A 20 7.20 3.44 6.59
N ILE A 21 7.45 4.38 7.50
CA ILE A 21 7.21 5.81 7.32
C ILE A 21 8.56 6.50 7.34
N LYS A 22 8.85 7.28 6.30
CA LYS A 22 10.03 8.13 6.21
C LYS A 22 9.63 9.56 6.52
N VAL A 23 10.28 10.15 7.51
CA VAL A 23 10.10 11.55 7.90
C VAL A 23 11.32 12.34 7.42
N TYR A 24 11.09 13.46 6.76
CA TYR A 24 12.13 14.34 6.23
C TYR A 24 12.28 15.57 7.12
N GLU A 25 13.43 16.25 7.02
CA GLU A 25 13.58 17.58 7.62
C GLU A 25 12.52 18.53 7.06
N GLY A 26 11.93 19.35 7.93
CA GLY A 26 10.79 20.21 7.57
C GLY A 26 9.42 19.56 7.79
N GLY A 27 9.36 18.27 8.13
CA GLY A 27 8.13 17.60 8.57
C GLY A 27 7.35 16.88 7.47
N ASP A 28 7.86 16.86 6.23
CA ASP A 28 7.30 16.04 5.17
C ASP A 28 7.39 14.55 5.50
N ILE A 29 6.44 13.76 5.01
CA ILE A 29 6.38 12.32 5.22
C ILE A 29 6.13 11.54 3.93
N SER A 30 6.78 10.38 3.81
CA SER A 30 6.52 9.36 2.79
C SER A 30 6.13 8.06 3.48
N ILE A 31 5.09 7.38 2.98
CA ILE A 31 4.58 6.13 3.55
C ILE A 31 4.76 5.02 2.52
N LYS A 32 5.47 3.94 2.88
CA LYS A 32 5.55 2.72 2.08
C LYS A 32 4.58 1.69 2.64
N PHE A 33 3.67 1.20 1.80
CA PHE A 33 2.75 0.13 2.15
C PHE A 33 3.38 -1.24 1.86
N LYS A 34 3.10 -2.24 2.71
CA LYS A 34 3.63 -3.62 2.61
C LYS A 34 3.18 -4.34 1.33
N PHE A 35 1.90 -4.19 1.00
CA PHE A 35 1.23 -5.03 -0.03
C PHE A 35 0.90 -4.28 -1.32
N ALA A 36 1.27 -3.00 -1.45
CA ALA A 36 0.98 -2.24 -2.67
C ALA A 36 1.65 -2.85 -3.91
N ASP A 37 2.82 -3.47 -3.72
CA ASP A 37 3.57 -4.09 -4.80
C ASP A 37 3.07 -5.51 -5.11
N GLU A 38 2.57 -6.26 -4.11
CA GLU A 38 2.01 -7.60 -4.32
C GLU A 38 0.69 -7.56 -5.10
N LEU A 39 -0.20 -6.61 -4.80
CA LEU A 39 -1.43 -6.42 -5.58
C LEU A 39 -1.11 -6.01 -7.02
N ARG A 40 -0.17 -5.08 -7.22
CA ARG A 40 0.30 -4.72 -8.57
C ARG A 40 0.87 -5.91 -9.32
N ARG A 41 1.72 -6.71 -8.67
CA ARG A 41 2.34 -7.89 -9.28
C ARG A 41 1.32 -8.95 -9.69
N ILE A 42 0.28 -9.16 -8.88
CA ILE A 42 -0.83 -10.09 -9.22
C ILE A 42 -1.62 -9.52 -10.41
N MET A 43 -1.91 -8.22 -10.42
CA MET A 43 -2.62 -7.58 -11.54
C MET A 43 -1.82 -7.66 -12.84
N GLU A 44 -0.53 -7.32 -12.80
CA GLU A 44 0.39 -7.46 -13.95
C GLU A 44 0.45 -8.90 -14.45
N TYR A 45 0.52 -9.89 -13.53
CA TYR A 45 0.50 -11.30 -13.91
C TYR A 45 -0.82 -11.71 -14.57
N VAL A 46 -1.96 -11.25 -14.06
CA VAL A 46 -3.28 -11.53 -14.68
C VAL A 46 -3.38 -10.88 -16.06
N GLU A 47 -2.89 -9.66 -16.24
CA GLU A 47 -2.91 -8.94 -17.52
C GLU A 47 -2.01 -9.60 -18.57
N ILE A 48 -0.75 -9.93 -18.23
CA ILE A 48 0.18 -10.60 -19.16
C ILE A 48 -0.36 -11.94 -19.65
N ASN A 49 -1.05 -12.70 -18.79
CA ASN A 49 -1.62 -14.00 -19.17
C ASN A 49 -2.97 -13.90 -19.89
N ARG A 50 -3.60 -12.72 -19.94
CA ARG A 50 -4.88 -12.51 -20.62
C ARG A 50 -4.72 -12.31 -22.13
N ASP A 51 -3.52 -11.93 -22.55
CA ASP A 51 -3.14 -11.69 -23.95
C ASP A 51 -2.47 -12.91 -24.61
N LEU A 52 -2.53 -14.10 -23.99
CA LEU A 52 -2.17 -15.42 -24.54
C LEU A 52 -3.41 -16.18 -25.01
#